data_AF-A0A0Q6VN87-F1
#
_entry.id   AF-A0A0Q6VN87-F1
#
_cell.length_a   1.000
_cell.length_b   1.000
_cell.length_c   1.000
_cell.angle_alpha   90.00
_cell.angle_beta   90.00
_cell.angle_gamma   90.00
#
_symmetry.space_group_name_H-M   'P 1'
#
loop_
_entity.id
_entity.type
_entity.pdbx_description
1 polymer ?
#
loop_
_entity_poly.entity_id
_entity_poly.type
_entity_poly.pdbx_seq_one_letter_code
_entity_poly.pdbx_strand_id
1 'polypeptide(L)'
;MIELQETPSSAGPAEEECYVSIGPTTQWRSALRGFSILRHIEMLDHSNVLFMIDEVLGEQRSGTPIGAGGIKVFHGSILLCNSLVPKLFVGLEELRAMAEADRLGILIANGPPPRAFRCPRLPFEVHQAIVALTERCRALAVMPSD
;
A
#
# COMPACT_ATOMS: atom_id res chain seq x y z
N MET A 1 -17.72 48.08 31.61
CA MET A 1 -16.46 47.51 31.11
C MET A 1 -15.96 46.53 32.16
N ILE A 2 -16.26 45.25 31.98
CA ILE A 2 -15.69 44.12 32.72
C ILE A 2 -15.55 43.00 31.68
N GLU A 3 -14.33 42.52 31.55
CA GLU A 3 -13.81 41.66 30.49
C GLU A 3 -14.39 40.23 30.57
N LEU A 4 -14.75 39.68 29.41
CA LEU A 4 -15.01 38.25 29.26
C LEU A 4 -13.70 37.49 29.51
N GLN A 5 -13.67 36.67 30.56
CA GLN A 5 -12.65 35.63 30.68
C GLN A 5 -12.99 34.53 29.68
N GLU A 6 -12.26 34.50 28.57
CA GLU A 6 -12.21 33.35 27.68
C GLU A 6 -11.51 32.20 28.41
N THR A 7 -12.27 31.18 28.77
CA THR A 7 -11.74 29.86 29.10
C THR A 7 -11.02 29.29 27.87
N PRO A 8 -9.73 28.90 27.94
CA PRO A 8 -9.12 28.15 26.87
C PRO A 8 -9.79 26.77 26.79
N SER A 9 -10.55 26.57 25.71
CA SER A 9 -11.10 25.28 25.35
C SER A 9 -9.94 24.29 25.22
N SER A 10 -9.89 23.34 26.16
CA SER A 10 -9.02 22.17 26.13
C SER A 10 -9.43 21.27 24.95
N ALA A 11 -9.06 21.67 23.73
CA ALA A 11 -8.82 20.70 22.68
C ALA A 11 -7.58 19.91 23.12
N GLY A 12 -7.78 18.68 23.59
CA GLY A 12 -6.68 17.73 23.72
C GLY A 12 -5.93 17.65 22.38
N PRO A 13 -4.65 17.24 22.37
CA PRO A 13 -3.94 17.05 21.11
C PRO A 13 -4.77 16.07 20.30
N ALA A 14 -5.37 16.54 19.21
CA ALA A 14 -5.83 15.65 18.16
C ALA A 14 -4.60 14.80 17.84
N GLU A 15 -4.67 13.48 18.06
CA GLU A 15 -3.62 12.56 17.66
C GLU A 15 -3.23 12.96 16.24
N GLU A 16 -2.05 13.58 16.11
CA GLU A 16 -1.52 13.99 14.83
C GLU A 16 -1.24 12.67 14.13
N GLU A 17 -2.20 12.17 13.36
CA GLU A 17 -2.04 10.96 12.58
C GLU A 17 -0.76 11.16 11.77
N CYS A 18 0.34 10.54 12.21
CA CYS A 18 1.63 10.75 11.59
C CYS A 18 1.59 10.01 10.25
N TYR A 19 1.56 10.76 9.16
CA TYR A 19 1.55 10.24 7.81
C TYR A 19 2.96 10.22 7.25
N VAL A 20 3.34 9.12 6.62
CA VAL A 20 4.57 9.02 5.83
C VAL A 20 4.27 8.82 4.36
N SER A 21 5.10 9.39 3.49
CA SER A 21 5.03 9.12 2.07
C SER A 21 5.55 7.71 1.76
N ILE A 22 4.65 6.87 1.27
CA ILE A 22 4.97 5.52 0.81
C ILE A 22 5.28 5.48 -0.71
N GLY A 23 5.40 6.65 -1.33
CA GLY A 23 5.87 6.81 -2.71
C GLY A 23 4.83 7.20 -3.75
N PRO A 24 5.26 7.30 -5.01
CA PRO A 24 4.48 7.94 -6.07
C PRO A 24 3.31 7.08 -6.53
N THR A 25 2.19 7.74 -6.82
CA THR A 25 0.94 7.11 -7.29
C THR A 25 1.14 6.26 -8.54
N THR A 26 2.02 6.67 -9.46
CA THR A 26 2.30 5.91 -10.69
C THR A 26 2.92 4.55 -10.40
N GLN A 27 3.87 4.49 -9.46
CA GLN A 27 4.50 3.24 -9.03
C GLN A 27 3.50 2.35 -8.31
N TRP A 28 2.65 2.93 -7.47
CA TRP A 28 1.56 2.21 -6.82
C TRP A 28 0.55 1.63 -7.81
N ARG A 29 0.12 2.39 -8.83
CA ARG A 29 -0.75 1.87 -9.90
C ARG A 29 -0.12 0.68 -10.63
N SER A 30 1.18 0.72 -10.90
CA SER A 30 1.89 -0.42 -11.50
C SER A 30 1.91 -1.64 -10.57
N ALA A 31 2.27 -1.46 -9.29
CA ALA A 31 2.31 -2.55 -8.33
C ALA A 31 0.92 -3.17 -8.08
N LEU A 32 -0.13 -2.34 -7.99
CA LEU A 32 -1.50 -2.78 -7.80
C LEU A 32 -2.07 -3.54 -9.01
N ARG A 33 -1.59 -3.24 -10.22
CA ARG A 33 -1.87 -4.09 -11.38
C ARG A 33 -1.32 -5.50 -11.19
N GLY A 34 -0.11 -5.63 -10.64
CA GLY A 34 0.48 -6.92 -10.26
C GLY A 34 -0.29 -7.62 -9.15
N PHE A 35 -0.67 -6.87 -8.11
CA PHE A 35 -1.54 -7.36 -7.04
C PHE A 35 -2.86 -7.91 -7.59
N SER A 36 -3.54 -7.21 -8.51
CA SER A 36 -4.79 -7.67 -9.12
C SER A 36 -4.62 -8.95 -9.95
N ILE A 37 -3.47 -9.14 -10.59
CA ILE A 37 -3.13 -10.37 -11.31
C ILE A 37 -2.88 -11.53 -10.33
N LEU A 38 -2.14 -11.27 -9.26
CA LEU A 38 -1.68 -12.29 -8.32
C LEU A 38 -2.69 -12.61 -7.21
N ARG A 39 -3.61 -11.71 -6.85
CA ARG A 39 -4.61 -11.91 -5.77
C ARG A 39 -5.56 -13.08 -6.03
N HIS A 40 -5.70 -13.51 -7.28
CA HIS A 40 -6.50 -14.68 -7.64
C HIS A 40 -5.85 -15.99 -7.15
N ILE A 41 -4.61 -15.91 -6.70
CA ILE A 41 -3.88 -16.95 -5.97
C ILE A 41 -4.12 -16.61 -4.49
N GLU A 42 -4.84 -17.47 -3.77
CA GLU A 42 -5.39 -17.27 -2.40
C GLU A 42 -4.35 -17.03 -1.28
N MET A 43 -3.18 -16.42 -1.56
CA MET A 43 -2.02 -16.35 -0.66
C MET A 43 -1.68 -14.95 -0.13
N LEU A 44 -2.61 -13.98 -0.19
CA LEU A 44 -2.35 -12.62 0.29
C LEU A 44 -3.15 -12.29 1.55
N ASP A 45 -2.83 -13.00 2.63
CA ASP A 45 -3.50 -12.87 3.92
C ASP A 45 -3.35 -11.47 4.54
N HIS A 46 -2.26 -10.74 4.22
CA HIS A 46 -1.95 -9.43 4.78
C HIS A 46 -2.23 -8.26 3.84
N SER A 47 -3.04 -8.46 2.80
CA SER A 47 -3.28 -7.47 1.75
C SER A 47 -4.35 -6.41 2.05
N ASN A 48 -4.93 -6.37 3.24
CA ASN A 48 -5.97 -5.38 3.58
C ASN A 48 -5.54 -3.93 3.30
N VAL A 49 -4.28 -3.57 3.60
CA VAL A 49 -3.78 -2.22 3.30
C VAL A 49 -3.57 -2.02 1.79
N LEU A 50 -3.17 -3.06 1.05
CA LEU A 50 -3.09 -3.00 -0.41
C LEU A 50 -4.47 -2.81 -1.06
N PHE A 51 -5.51 -3.48 -0.54
CA PHE A 51 -6.90 -3.28 -0.97
C PHE A 51 -7.37 -1.85 -0.74
N MET A 52 -7.16 -1.30 0.45
CA MET A 52 -7.55 0.08 0.74
C MET A 52 -6.81 1.08 -0.17
N ILE A 53 -5.53 0.84 -0.49
CA ILE A 53 -4.77 1.70 -1.42
C ILE A 53 -5.36 1.58 -2.85
N ASP A 54 -5.75 0.38 -3.29
CA ASP A 54 -6.37 0.16 -4.60
C ASP A 54 -7.72 0.89 -4.72
N GLU A 55 -8.57 0.79 -3.69
CA GLU A 55 -9.85 1.50 -3.63
C GLU A 55 -9.66 3.01 -3.71
N VAL A 56 -8.79 3.58 -2.86
CA VAL A 56 -8.53 5.02 -2.82
C VAL A 56 -7.97 5.52 -4.16
N LEU A 57 -7.10 4.76 -4.82
CA LEU A 57 -6.56 5.11 -6.13
C LEU A 57 -7.58 4.95 -7.28
N GLY A 58 -8.52 4.02 -7.15
CA GLY A 58 -9.64 3.84 -8.07
C GLY A 58 -10.64 4.99 -8.03
N GLU A 59 -10.83 5.57 -6.84
CA GLU A 59 -11.68 6.75 -6.62
C GLU A 59 -11.01 8.06 -7.05
N GLN A 60 -9.68 8.10 -7.10
CA GLN A 60 -8.91 9.27 -7.53
C GLN A 60 -9.01 9.51 -9.05
N ARG A 61 -10.15 10.05 -9.49
CA ARG A 61 -10.44 10.42 -10.89
C ARG A 61 -10.14 11.88 -11.22
N SER A 62 -10.12 12.76 -10.22
CA SER A 62 -9.67 14.15 -10.33
C SER A 62 -8.48 14.35 -9.41
N GLY A 63 -7.58 15.29 -9.72
CA GLY A 63 -6.40 15.62 -8.90
C GLY A 63 -6.71 16.15 -7.49
N THR A 64 -7.92 15.94 -7.01
CA THR A 64 -8.40 16.23 -5.67
C THR A 64 -7.79 15.22 -4.70
N PRO A 65 -7.29 15.68 -3.53
CA PRO A 65 -6.90 14.78 -2.47
C PRO A 65 -8.08 13.92 -2.02
N ILE A 66 -7.85 12.60 -1.91
CA ILE A 66 -8.81 11.64 -1.35
C ILE A 66 -8.12 10.97 -0.18
N GLY A 67 -8.87 10.75 0.90
CA GLY A 67 -8.39 9.97 2.03
C GLY A 67 -9.47 9.08 2.63
N ALA A 68 -9.07 7.86 2.98
CA ALA A 68 -9.91 6.86 3.64
C ALA A 68 -9.01 5.92 4.45
N GLY A 69 -9.47 5.49 5.64
CA GLY A 69 -8.82 4.42 6.41
C GLY A 69 -7.33 4.64 6.73
N GLY A 70 -6.89 5.88 6.96
CA GLY A 70 -5.49 6.20 7.22
C GLY A 70 -4.60 6.26 5.96
N ILE A 71 -5.18 6.33 4.77
CA ILE A 71 -4.49 6.57 3.50
C ILE A 71 -4.91 7.93 2.96
N LYS A 72 -3.97 8.69 2.39
CA LYS A 72 -4.25 9.93 1.66
C LYS A 72 -3.48 9.93 0.35
N VAL A 73 -4.09 10.40 -0.73
CA VAL A 73 -3.39 10.64 -1.99
C VAL A 73 -3.26 12.13 -2.20
N PHE A 74 -2.03 12.62 -2.34
CA PHE A 74 -1.72 14.04 -2.37
C PHE A 74 -0.57 14.31 -3.33
N HIS A 75 -0.77 15.25 -4.28
CA HIS A 75 0.26 15.68 -5.24
C HIS A 75 1.02 14.53 -5.94
N GLY A 76 0.32 13.45 -6.33
CA GLY A 76 0.92 12.31 -7.01
C GLY A 76 1.74 11.38 -6.10
N SER A 77 1.62 11.51 -4.78
CA SER A 77 2.15 10.59 -3.78
C SER A 77 1.01 9.97 -2.96
N ILE A 78 1.25 8.77 -2.46
CA ILE A 78 0.42 8.16 -1.42
C ILE A 78 1.08 8.39 -0.06
N LEU A 79 0.27 8.82 0.88
CA LEU A 79 0.60 8.99 2.28
C LEU A 79 -0.16 7.92 3.08
N LEU A 80 0.49 7.36 4.09
CA LEU A 80 -0.06 6.30 4.93
C LEU A 80 0.20 6.63 6.40
N CYS A 81 -0.79 6.41 7.26
CA CYS A 81 -0.59 6.44 8.71
C CYS A 81 0.52 5.47 9.13
N ASN A 82 1.43 5.92 10.00
CA ASN A 82 2.56 5.13 10.48
C ASN A 82 2.14 3.76 11.05
N SER A 83 1.00 3.70 11.73
CA SER A 83 0.44 2.46 12.30
C SER A 83 0.08 1.40 11.25
N LEU A 84 -0.08 1.78 9.98
CA LEU A 84 -0.39 0.87 8.87
C LEU A 84 0.85 0.44 8.07
N VAL A 85 1.99 1.12 8.24
CA VAL A 85 3.24 0.82 7.51
C VAL A 85 3.72 -0.62 7.74
N PRO A 86 3.74 -1.16 8.97
CA PRO A 86 4.16 -2.55 9.18
C PRO A 86 3.24 -3.56 8.49
N LYS A 87 1.92 -3.32 8.50
CA LYS A 87 0.94 -4.19 7.84
C LYS A 87 1.11 -4.16 6.32
N LEU A 88 1.30 -2.97 5.76
CA LEU A 88 1.59 -2.81 4.34
C LEU A 88 2.88 -3.52 3.93
N PHE A 89 3.93 -3.41 4.76
CA PHE A 89 5.20 -4.05 4.50
C PHE A 89 5.06 -5.58 4.41
N VAL A 90 4.35 -6.21 5.35
CA VAL A 90 4.09 -7.66 5.29
C VAL A 90 3.36 -8.05 4.00
N GLY A 91 2.28 -7.35 3.65
CA GLY A 91 1.54 -7.63 2.41
C GLY A 91 2.38 -7.41 1.13
N LEU A 92 3.29 -6.43 1.13
CA LEU A 92 4.22 -6.19 0.02
C LEU A 92 5.30 -7.28 -0.10
N GLU A 93 5.81 -7.80 1.01
CA GLU A 93 6.75 -8.93 1.00
C GLU A 93 6.10 -10.20 0.44
N GLU A 94 4.85 -10.51 0.81
CA GLU A 94 4.10 -11.63 0.23
C GLU A 94 3.89 -11.44 -1.28
N LEU A 95 3.47 -10.24 -1.69
CA LEU A 95 3.29 -9.90 -3.10
C LEU A 95 4.61 -10.00 -3.88
N ARG A 96 5.72 -9.55 -3.29
CA ARG A 96 7.07 -9.66 -3.87
C ARG A 96 7.49 -11.12 -4.03
N ALA A 97 7.32 -11.94 -3.00
CA ALA A 97 7.67 -13.36 -3.04
C ALA A 97 6.93 -14.08 -4.17
N MET A 98 5.64 -13.80 -4.35
CA MET A 98 4.87 -14.34 -5.48
C MET A 98 5.34 -13.80 -6.84
N ALA A 99 5.67 -12.50 -6.93
CA ALA A 99 6.17 -11.91 -8.16
C ALA A 99 7.54 -12.47 -8.56
N GLU A 100 8.40 -12.81 -7.60
CA GLU A 100 9.66 -13.50 -7.83
C GLU A 100 9.43 -14.94 -8.28
N ALA A 101 8.51 -15.66 -7.61
CA ALA A 101 8.12 -17.01 -7.98
C ALA A 101 7.55 -17.09 -9.41
N ASP A 102 6.68 -16.15 -9.80
CA ASP A 102 6.17 -16.02 -11.18
C ASP A 102 7.30 -15.80 -12.20
N ARG A 103 8.26 -14.92 -11.91
CA ARG A 103 9.43 -14.70 -12.80
C ARG A 103 10.28 -15.95 -12.97
N LEU A 104 10.44 -16.74 -11.91
CA LEU A 104 11.16 -18.00 -11.94
C LEU A 104 10.32 -19.14 -12.55
N GLY A 105 9.03 -18.92 -12.80
CA GLY A 105 8.09 -19.95 -13.27
C GLY A 105 7.79 -21.01 -12.22
N ILE A 106 8.05 -20.71 -10.94
CA ILE A 106 7.88 -21.61 -9.80
C ILE A 106 6.50 -21.30 -9.21
N LEU A 107 5.45 -21.91 -9.74
CA LEU A 107 4.16 -21.86 -9.07
C LEU A 107 4.16 -22.87 -7.92
N ILE A 108 3.83 -22.41 -6.72
CA ILE A 108 3.54 -23.24 -5.55
C ILE A 108 2.23 -23.98 -5.85
N ALA A 109 2.34 -25.06 -6.62
CA ALA A 109 1.27 -26.01 -6.77
C ALA A 109 1.88 -27.38 -6.51
N ASN A 110 1.44 -28.03 -5.43
CA ASN A 110 1.61 -29.48 -5.23
C ASN A 110 0.74 -30.26 -6.26
N GLY A 111 0.77 -29.86 -7.52
CA GLY A 111 -0.05 -30.38 -8.60
C GLY A 111 0.19 -29.63 -9.92
N PRO A 112 -0.09 -30.26 -11.08
CA PRO A 112 0.09 -29.63 -12.37
C PRO A 112 -0.85 -28.42 -12.53
N PRO A 113 -0.37 -27.27 -13.02
CA PRO A 113 -1.20 -26.10 -13.24
C PRO A 113 -2.30 -26.42 -14.26
N PRO A 114 -3.57 -26.00 -14.02
CA PRO A 114 -4.64 -26.15 -15.00
C PRO A 114 -4.22 -25.53 -16.33
N ARG A 115 -4.54 -26.16 -17.47
CA ARG A 115 -4.17 -25.67 -18.82
C ARG A 115 -4.69 -24.25 -19.14
N ALA A 116 -5.67 -23.77 -18.37
CA ALA A 116 -6.22 -22.41 -18.45
C ALA A 116 -5.45 -21.38 -17.60
N PHE A 117 -4.63 -21.82 -16.64
CA PHE A 117 -3.74 -21.00 -15.83
C PHE A 117 -2.37 -20.87 -16.52
N ARG A 118 -2.35 -20.24 -17.70
CA ARG A 118 -1.14 -19.49 -18.05
C ARG A 118 -1.19 -18.23 -17.18
N CYS A 119 -0.61 -18.29 -15.99
CA CYS A 119 -0.37 -17.07 -15.22
C CYS A 119 0.33 -16.09 -16.17
N PRO A 120 -0.29 -14.93 -16.48
CA PRO A 120 0.38 -13.96 -17.32
C PRO A 120 1.59 -13.49 -16.51
N ARG A 121 2.79 -13.83 -16.99
CA ARG A 121 4.03 -13.36 -16.40
C ARG A 121 3.93 -11.86 -16.15
N LEU A 122 4.25 -11.43 -14.95
CA LEU A 122 4.20 -10.02 -14.64
C LEU A 122 5.13 -9.24 -15.59
N PRO A 123 4.66 -8.11 -16.16
CA PRO A 123 5.53 -7.19 -16.87
C PRO A 123 6.70 -6.78 -15.98
N PHE A 124 7.88 -6.60 -16.58
CA PHE A 124 9.09 -6.24 -15.84
C PHE A 124 8.92 -4.97 -15.00
N GLU A 125 8.23 -3.97 -15.55
CA GLU A 125 7.88 -2.70 -14.87
C GLU A 125 7.02 -2.91 -13.61
N VAL A 126 6.09 -3.86 -13.65
CA VAL A 126 5.21 -4.19 -12.51
C VAL A 126 6.03 -4.84 -11.41
N HIS A 127 6.88 -5.81 -11.77
CA HIS A 127 7.78 -6.47 -10.83
C HIS A 127 8.75 -5.47 -10.16
N GLN A 128 9.37 -4.57 -10.95
CA GLN A 128 10.24 -3.53 -10.39
C GLN A 128 9.49 -2.60 -9.43
N ALA A 129 8.25 -2.23 -9.76
CA ALA A 129 7.44 -1.38 -8.89
C ALA A 129 7.18 -2.05 -7.53
N ILE A 130 6.81 -3.35 -7.52
CA ILE A 130 6.60 -4.13 -6.30
C ILE A 130 7.88 -4.17 -5.46
N VAL A 131 9.01 -4.53 -6.06
CA VAL A 131 10.31 -4.60 -5.36
C VAL A 131 10.66 -3.25 -4.72
N ALA A 132 10.60 -2.17 -5.50
CA ALA A 132 10.99 -0.86 -5.02
C ALA A 132 10.04 -0.28 -3.94
N LEU A 133 8.74 -0.58 -3.99
CA LEU A 133 7.81 -0.20 -2.91
C LEU A 133 8.03 -1.02 -1.64
N THR A 134 8.38 -2.31 -1.79
CA THR A 134 8.69 -3.19 -0.66
C THR A 134 9.90 -2.68 0.11
N GLU A 135 11.00 -2.37 -0.60
CA GLU A 135 12.23 -1.83 0.03
C GLU A 135 11.98 -0.46 0.70
N ARG A 136 11.12 0.38 0.10
CA ARG A 136 10.74 1.65 0.73
C ARG A 136 9.96 1.42 2.03
N CYS A 137 8.96 0.54 2.02
CA CYS A 137 8.18 0.24 3.23
C CYS A 137 9.02 -0.43 4.30
N ARG A 138 10.02 -1.24 3.93
CA ARG A 138 11.03 -1.78 4.86
C ARG A 138 11.79 -0.66 5.57
N ALA A 139 12.29 0.31 4.81
CA ALA A 139 13.02 1.45 5.37
C ALA A 139 12.16 2.27 6.34
N LEU A 140 10.88 2.46 6.02
CA LEU A 140 9.92 3.17 6.86
C LEU A 140 9.53 2.37 8.12
N ALA A 141 9.40 1.04 8.02
CA ALA A 141 9.05 0.18 9.15
C ALA A 141 10.16 0.02 10.19
N VAL A 142 11.42 0.28 9.82
CA VAL A 142 12.61 0.18 10.69
C VAL A 142 12.90 1.51 11.41
N MET A 143 12.28 2.61 11.00
CA MET A 143 12.45 3.90 11.68
C MET A 143 11.74 3.88 13.05
N PRO A 144 12.44 4.19 14.16
CA PRO A 144 11.79 4.31 15.46
C PRO A 144 10.75 5.43 15.37
N SER A 145 9.56 5.16 15.93
CA SER A 145 8.55 6.19 16.15
C SER A 145 9.06 7.06 17.30
N ASP A 146 9.64 8.22 16.97
CA ASP A 146 10.06 9.24 17.94
C ASP A 146 8.85 9.85 18.68
#